data_AF-A0A519VRF3-F1
#
_entry.id   AF-A0A519VRF3-F1
#
_cell.length_a   1.000
_cell.length_b   1.000
_cell.length_c   1.000
_cell.angle_alpha   90.00
_cell.angle_beta   90.00
_cell.angle_gamma   90.00
#
_symmetry.space_group_name_H-M   'P 1'
#
loop_
_entity.id
_entity.type
_entity.pdbx_description
1 polymer ?
#
loop_
_entity_poly.entity_id
_entity_poly.type
_entity_poly.pdbx_seq_one_letter_code
_entity_poly.pdbx_strand_id
1 'polypeptide(L)'
;MYYKYVVIILAIAVVGLGCRFIFSSDSILKEWGLNSTVSTQVLSRRLGAIYFGLAVLLFLSLTSMPKAETIIIGVSAISGCLAISGVLDLYGGRVNMGIFRSIVAETVLCLVLLSTLFIKK
;
A
#
# COMPACT_ATOMS: atom_id res chain seq x y z
N MET A 1 -4.42 -9.72 -25.87
CA MET A 1 -5.50 -10.22 -25.00
C MET A 1 -4.97 -10.89 -23.73
N TYR A 2 -4.01 -11.83 -23.83
CA TYR A 2 -3.40 -12.53 -22.69
C TYR A 2 -2.89 -11.62 -21.54
N TYR A 3 -2.14 -10.57 -21.86
CA TYR A 3 -1.60 -9.62 -20.86
C TYR A 3 -2.67 -9.02 -19.94
N LYS A 4 -3.82 -8.61 -20.49
CA LYS A 4 -4.90 -8.00 -19.71
C LYS A 4 -5.47 -8.98 -18.68
N TYR A 5 -5.68 -10.24 -19.08
CA TYR A 5 -6.18 -11.27 -18.18
C TYR A 5 -5.20 -11.59 -17.06
N VAL A 6 -3.90 -11.71 -17.38
CA VAL A 6 -2.86 -11.96 -16.37
C VAL A 6 -2.81 -10.84 -15.34
N VAL A 7 -2.84 -9.57 -15.78
CA VAL A 7 -2.80 -8.41 -14.88
C VAL A 7 -4.07 -8.32 -14.02
N ILE A 8 -5.24 -8.64 -14.55
CA ILE A 8 -6.49 -8.67 -13.77
C ILE A 8 -6.42 -9.76 -12.69
N ILE A 9 -5.99 -10.98 -13.03
CA ILE A 9 -5.84 -12.07 -12.07
C ILE A 9 -4.85 -11.68 -10.97
N LEU A 10 -3.72 -11.09 -11.37
CA LEU A 10 -2.69 -10.62 -10.44
C LEU A 10 -3.23 -9.50 -9.53
N ALA A 11 -3.97 -8.55 -10.08
CA ALA A 11 -4.59 -7.48 -9.30
C ALA A 11 -5.57 -8.04 -8.27
N ILE A 12 -6.43 -8.99 -8.65
CA ILE A 12 -7.36 -9.66 -7.72
C ILE A 12 -6.58 -10.39 -6.62
N ALA A 13 -5.53 -11.12 -6.97
CA ALA A 13 -4.70 -11.83 -6.00
C ALA A 13 -4.03 -10.86 -5.00
N VAL A 14 -3.48 -9.76 -5.50
CA VAL A 14 -2.82 -8.72 -4.69
C VAL A 14 -3.82 -7.99 -3.78
N VAL A 15 -5.01 -7.66 -4.27
CA VAL A 15 -6.09 -7.11 -3.43
C VAL A 15 -6.52 -8.10 -2.36
N GLY A 16 -6.69 -9.38 -2.73
CA GLY A 16 -7.03 -10.44 -1.78
C GLY A 16 -5.99 -10.59 -0.68
N LEU A 17 -4.70 -10.58 -1.04
CA LEU A 17 -3.60 -10.56 -0.08
C LEU A 17 -3.66 -9.29 0.79
N GLY A 18 -3.77 -8.11 0.19
CA GLY A 18 -3.88 -6.84 0.92
C GLY A 18 -4.99 -6.83 1.97
N CYS A 19 -6.19 -7.29 1.58
CA CYS A 19 -7.32 -7.47 2.50
C CYS A 19 -7.00 -8.46 3.62
N ARG A 20 -6.41 -9.62 3.29
CA ARG A 20 -6.06 -10.63 4.30
C ARG A 20 -5.06 -10.12 5.32
N PHE A 21 -4.05 -9.34 4.89
CA PHE A 21 -3.08 -8.70 5.77
C PHE A 21 -3.71 -7.61 6.65
N ILE A 22 -4.67 -6.85 6.13
CA ILE A 22 -5.33 -5.77 6.88
C ILE A 22 -6.32 -6.31 7.92
N PHE A 23 -7.17 -7.25 7.53
CA PHE A 23 -8.27 -7.74 8.37
C PHE A 23 -7.92 -8.98 9.21
N SER A 24 -7.03 -9.85 8.73
CA SER A 24 -6.68 -11.13 9.37
C SER A 24 -5.19 -11.23 9.70
N SER A 25 -4.61 -10.10 10.14
CA SER A 25 -3.19 -9.98 10.48
C SER A 25 -2.73 -11.01 11.52
N ASP A 26 -3.54 -11.30 12.54
CA ASP A 26 -3.23 -12.32 13.55
C ASP A 26 -3.12 -13.73 12.98
N SER A 27 -4.11 -14.13 12.16
CA SER A 27 -4.17 -15.46 11.57
C SER A 27 -3.02 -15.70 10.60
N ILE A 28 -2.71 -14.72 9.74
CA ILE A 28 -1.63 -14.88 8.76
C ILE A 28 -0.25 -14.96 9.41
N LEU A 29 -0.04 -14.22 10.51
CA LEU A 29 1.20 -14.30 11.27
C LEU A 29 1.35 -15.66 11.96
N LYS A 30 0.27 -16.19 12.52
CA LYS A 30 0.27 -17.55 13.11
C LYS A 30 0.48 -18.63 12.06
N GLU A 31 -0.11 -18.51 10.88
CA GLU A 31 0.14 -19.41 9.74
C GLU A 31 1.61 -19.40 9.32
N TRP A 32 2.30 -18.26 9.46
CA TRP A 32 3.73 -18.12 9.18
C TRP A 32 4.63 -18.59 10.33
N GLY A 33 4.05 -19.09 11.44
CA GLY A 33 4.79 -19.47 12.63
C GLY A 33 5.38 -18.29 13.40
N LEU A 34 4.93 -17.06 13.12
CA LEU A 34 5.36 -15.85 13.81
C LEU A 34 4.51 -15.60 15.05
N ASN A 35 5.16 -15.07 16.09
CA ASN A 35 4.44 -14.59 17.27
C ASN A 35 3.60 -13.36 16.90
N SER A 36 2.29 -13.49 17.10
CA SER A 36 1.32 -12.41 16.89
C SER A 36 1.37 -11.42 18.05
N THR A 37 2.45 -10.64 18.10
CA THR A 37 2.56 -9.47 18.97
C THR A 37 1.98 -8.24 18.27
N VAL A 38 1.64 -7.20 19.04
CA VAL A 38 1.13 -5.94 18.51
C VAL A 38 2.08 -5.39 17.44
N SER A 39 3.40 -5.38 17.70
CA SER A 39 4.41 -4.89 16.75
C SER A 39 4.40 -5.65 15.42
N THR A 40 4.28 -6.98 15.44
CA THR A 40 4.25 -7.80 14.22
C THR A 40 2.95 -7.60 13.44
N GLN A 41 1.82 -7.43 14.13
CA GLN A 41 0.53 -7.13 13.50
C GLN A 41 0.52 -5.77 12.79
N VAL A 42 1.21 -4.77 13.35
CA VAL A 42 1.36 -3.45 12.70
C VAL A 42 2.14 -3.60 11.40
N LEU A 43 3.27 -4.31 11.43
CA LEU A 43 4.09 -4.52 10.24
C LEU A 43 3.32 -5.29 9.15
N SER A 44 2.56 -6.31 9.54
CA SER A 44 1.68 -7.09 8.68
C SER A 44 0.60 -6.22 8.02
N ARG A 45 -0.05 -5.31 8.76
CA ARG A 45 -1.02 -4.38 8.18
C ARG A 45 -0.40 -3.35 7.24
N ARG A 46 0.84 -2.91 7.50
CA ARG A 46 1.60 -2.06 6.58
C ARG A 46 1.96 -2.79 5.27
N LEU A 47 2.29 -4.08 5.34
CA LEU A 47 2.44 -4.92 4.14
C LEU A 47 1.12 -4.99 3.34
N GLY A 48 -0.01 -5.11 4.02
CA GLY A 48 -1.33 -5.05 3.39
C GLY A 48 -1.58 -3.74 2.63
N ALA A 49 -1.19 -2.61 3.23
CA ALA A 49 -1.29 -1.29 2.57
C ALA A 49 -0.41 -1.18 1.32
N ILE A 50 0.79 -1.79 1.33
CA ILE A 50 1.67 -1.85 0.15
C ILE A 50 1.02 -2.67 -0.96
N TYR A 51 0.46 -3.84 -0.65
CA TYR A 51 -0.27 -4.65 -1.64
C TYR A 51 -1.45 -3.87 -2.24
N PHE A 52 -2.17 -3.10 -1.43
CA PHE A 52 -3.27 -2.26 -1.95
C PHE A 52 -2.79 -1.21 -2.96
N GLY A 53 -1.68 -0.52 -2.67
CA GLY A 53 -1.08 0.41 -3.62
C GLY A 53 -0.53 -0.27 -4.87
N LEU A 54 0.02 -1.48 -4.75
CA LEU A 54 0.46 -2.28 -5.89
C LEU A 54 -0.71 -2.68 -6.80
N ALA A 55 -1.88 -3.00 -6.23
CA ALA A 55 -3.09 -3.26 -7.01
C ALA A 55 -3.51 -2.04 -7.86
N VAL A 56 -3.39 -0.83 -7.31
CA VAL A 56 -3.65 0.41 -8.07
C VAL A 56 -2.68 0.54 -9.25
N LEU A 57 -1.38 0.29 -9.04
CA LEU A 57 -0.37 0.32 -10.11
C LEU A 57 -0.70 -0.70 -11.22
N LEU A 58 -1.06 -1.93 -10.85
CA LEU A 58 -1.47 -2.97 -11.81
C LEU A 58 -2.70 -2.56 -12.61
N PHE A 59 -3.69 -1.94 -11.97
CA PHE A 59 -4.88 -1.45 -12.65
C PHE A 59 -4.56 -0.31 -13.62
N LEU A 60 -3.72 0.65 -13.22
CA LEU A 60 -3.29 1.73 -14.12
C LEU A 60 -2.47 1.22 -15.32
N SER A 61 -1.77 0.10 -15.16
CA SER A 61 -1.04 -0.54 -16.27
C SER A 61 -1.97 -1.09 -17.36
N LEU A 62 -3.28 -1.20 -17.10
CA LEU A 62 -4.30 -1.56 -18.09
C LEU A 62 -4.85 -0.34 -18.85
N THR A 63 -4.61 0.87 -18.35
CA THR A 63 -5.03 2.13 -18.96
C THR A 63 -4.01 2.57 -20.02
N SER A 64 -4.46 3.32 -21.02
CA SER A 64 -3.59 3.91 -22.06
C SER A 64 -2.73 5.10 -21.57
N MET A 65 -2.45 5.18 -20.26
CA MET A 65 -1.65 6.27 -19.69
C MET A 65 -0.16 6.10 -20.03
N PRO A 66 0.63 7.18 -20.06
CA PRO A 66 2.07 7.10 -20.20
C PRO A 66 2.69 6.32 -19.05
N LYS A 67 3.64 5.43 -19.36
CA LYS A 67 4.30 4.56 -18.36
C LYS A 67 4.86 5.34 -17.17
N ALA A 68 5.40 6.53 -17.41
CA ALA A 68 5.93 7.40 -16.37
C ALA A 68 4.83 7.89 -15.39
N GLU A 69 3.67 8.27 -15.90
CA GLU A 69 2.54 8.71 -15.06
C GLU A 69 1.95 7.54 -14.28
N THR A 70 1.82 6.36 -14.90
CA THR A 70 1.39 5.13 -14.23
C THR A 70 2.26 4.80 -13.02
N ILE A 71 3.59 4.89 -13.16
CA ILE A 71 4.52 4.62 -12.06
C ILE A 71 4.39 5.68 -10.97
N ILE A 72 4.33 6.97 -11.33
CA ILE A 72 4.21 8.06 -10.35
C ILE A 72 2.92 7.93 -9.54
N ILE A 73 1.78 7.69 -10.18
CA ILE A 73 0.50 7.51 -9.50
C ILE A 73 0.51 6.22 -8.66
N GLY A 74 1.07 5.13 -9.17
CA GLY A 74 1.17 3.86 -8.43
C GLY A 74 2.01 3.99 -7.16
N VAL A 75 3.19 4.63 -7.25
CA VAL A 75 4.06 4.85 -6.08
C VAL A 75 3.44 5.85 -5.11
N SER A 76 2.76 6.89 -5.62
CA SER A 76 1.98 7.83 -4.80
C SER A 76 0.86 7.10 -4.05
N ALA A 77 0.14 6.18 -4.70
CA ALA A 77 -0.91 5.38 -4.07
C ALA A 77 -0.36 4.47 -2.96
N ILE A 78 0.79 3.82 -3.19
CA ILE A 78 1.48 3.04 -2.14
C ILE A 78 1.78 3.96 -0.95
N SER A 79 2.49 5.07 -1.17
CA SER A 79 2.89 6.00 -0.11
C SER A 79 1.69 6.57 0.66
N GLY A 80 0.60 6.91 -0.04
CA GLY A 80 -0.65 7.35 0.56
C GLY A 80 -1.32 6.27 1.42
N CYS A 81 -1.41 5.03 0.91
CA CYS A 81 -1.94 3.90 1.68
C CYS A 81 -1.12 3.63 2.96
N LEU A 82 0.21 3.71 2.91
CA LEU A 82 1.00 3.54 4.13
C LEU A 82 0.81 4.72 5.11
N ALA A 83 0.72 5.96 4.63
CA ALA A 83 0.45 7.12 5.49
C ALA A 83 -0.89 6.95 6.23
N ILE A 84 -1.96 6.54 5.53
CA ILE A 84 -3.27 6.25 6.12
C ILE A 84 -3.15 5.10 7.13
N SER A 85 -2.45 4.02 6.78
CA SER A 85 -2.23 2.88 7.69
C SER A 85 -1.51 3.31 8.97
N GLY A 86 -0.48 4.15 8.86
CA GLY A 86 0.25 4.69 10.01
C GLY A 86 -0.61 5.58 10.91
N VAL A 87 -1.47 6.42 10.32
CA VAL A 87 -2.43 7.25 11.09
C VAL A 87 -3.45 6.38 11.83
N LEU A 88 -4.01 5.37 11.18
CA LEU A 88 -4.96 4.43 11.80
C LEU A 88 -4.32 3.67 12.96
N ASP A 89 -3.05 3.32 12.82
CA ASP A 89 -2.31 2.58 13.84
C ASP A 89 -1.98 3.45 15.06
N LEU A 90 -1.65 4.72 14.83
CA LEU A 90 -1.43 5.73 15.88
C LEU A 90 -2.73 6.06 16.62
N TYR A 91 -3.85 6.23 15.90
CA TYR A 91 -5.16 6.45 16.50
C TYR A 91 -5.63 5.24 17.33
N GLY A 92 -5.27 4.03 16.89
CA GLY A 92 -5.57 2.80 17.63
C GLY A 92 -4.70 2.56 18.87
N GLY A 93 -3.74 3.44 19.18
CA GLY A 93 -2.83 3.29 20.32
C GLY A 93 -1.86 2.10 20.20
N ARG A 94 -1.66 1.57 18.99
CA ARG A 94 -0.88 0.34 18.75
C ARG A 94 0.61 0.62 18.53
N VAL A 95 0.96 1.86 18.24
CA VAL A 95 2.32 2.36 17.98
C VAL A 95 2.61 3.63 18.76
N ASN A 96 3.88 3.83 19.07
CA ASN A 96 4.37 5.05 19.70
C ASN A 96 4.51 6.20 18.67
N MET A 97 4.63 7.43 19.16
CA MET A 97 4.77 8.68 18.42
C MET A 97 5.98 8.70 17.45
N GLY A 98 6.91 7.74 17.57
CA GLY A 98 7.99 7.52 16.62
C GLY A 98 7.53 7.28 15.18
N ILE A 99 6.33 6.72 14.96
CA ILE A 99 5.80 6.50 13.60
C ILE A 99 5.43 7.80 12.88
N PHE A 100 5.26 8.91 13.63
CA PHE A 100 4.90 10.20 13.05
C PHE A 100 5.92 10.67 12.01
N ARG A 101 7.21 10.41 12.24
CA ARG A 101 8.26 10.73 11.26
C ARG A 101 8.07 9.98 9.95
N SER A 102 7.69 8.70 10.02
CA SER A 102 7.37 7.91 8.82
C SER A 102 6.13 8.44 8.12
N ILE A 103 5.04 8.70 8.85
CA ILE A 103 3.78 9.23 8.27
C ILE A 103 4.03 10.54 7.53
N VAL A 104 4.83 11.44 8.11
CA VAL A 104 5.20 12.71 7.46
C VAL A 104 6.01 12.44 6.20
N ALA A 105 7.04 11.59 6.26
CA ALA A 105 7.84 11.25 5.08
C ALA A 105 7.00 10.61 3.96
N GLU A 106 6.09 9.70 4.30
CA GLU A 106 5.19 9.00 3.39
C GLU A 106 4.16 9.96 2.77
N THR A 107 3.68 10.92 3.56
CA THR A 107 2.78 11.98 3.08
C THR A 107 3.49 12.94 2.14
N VAL A 108 4.70 13.40 2.51
CA VAL A 108 5.53 14.27 1.67
C VAL A 108 5.87 13.57 0.36
N LEU A 109 6.27 12.30 0.40
CA LEU A 109 6.57 11.52 -0.80
C LEU A 109 5.34 11.40 -1.71
N CYS A 110 4.16 11.13 -1.13
CA CYS A 110 2.90 11.10 -1.87
C CYS A 110 2.61 12.44 -2.57
N LEU A 111 2.75 13.56 -1.84
CA LEU A 111 2.49 14.90 -2.36
C LEU A 111 3.48 15.33 -3.45
N VAL A 112 4.77 15.05 -3.27
CA VAL A 112 5.83 15.37 -4.26
C VAL A 112 5.62 14.58 -5.55
N LEU A 113 5.28 13.30 -5.44
CA LEU A 113 4.97 12.49 -6.63
C LEU A 113 3.74 13.03 -7.35
N LEU A 114 2.69 13.38 -6.61
CA LEU A 114 1.45 13.88 -7.18
C LEU A 114 1.63 15.28 -7.80
N SER A 115 2.43 16.16 -7.19
CA SER A 115 2.73 17.49 -7.75
C SER A 115 3.53 17.43 -9.05
N THR A 116 4.36 16.40 -9.22
CA THR A 116 5.12 16.18 -10.46
C THR A 116 4.20 15.94 -11.67
N LEU A 117 3.00 15.39 -11.46
CA LEU A 117 1.99 15.25 -12.51
C LEU A 117 1.41 16.61 -12.95
N PHE A 118 1.31 17.56 -12.03
CA PHE A 118 0.79 18.91 -12.33
C PHE A 118 1.82 19.78 -13.05
N ILE A 119 3.12 19.63 -12.76
CA ILE A 119 4.19 20.41 -13.42
C ILE A 119 4.35 20.02 -14.90
N LYS A 120 4.03 18.79 -15.28
CA LYS A 120 4.28 18.26 -16.62
C LYS A 120 3.17 18.58 -17.63
N LYS A 121 2.11 19.28 -17.19
CA LYS A 121 0.93 19.63 -17.96
C LYS A 121 1.02 21.06 -18.48
#